data_AF-A0A0D6Q223-F1
#
_entry.id   AF-A0A0D6Q223-F1
#
_cell.length_a   1.000
_cell.length_b   1.000
_cell.length_c   1.000
_cell.angle_alpha   90.00
_cell.angle_beta   90.00
_cell.angle_gamma   90.00
#
_symmetry.space_group_name_H-M   'P 1'
#
loop_
_entity.id
_entity.type
_entity.pdbx_description
1 polymer ?
#
loop_
_entity_poly.entity_id
_entity_poly.type
_entity_poly.pdbx_seq_one_letter_code
_entity_poly.pdbx_strand_id
1 'polypeptide(L)'
;MGISTIYLATALRDNGGGQLIGSEMERTKVAQARANLDAAGLADLVDIREGDALETLRDIDGPVDLLLLDGAFSLYLPVLKLIEPRLAPGAAIFGENAFDPDYIAYLNNPANGYLSQTLPLDEGRGNGFAVRVG
;
A
#
# COMPACT_ATOMS: atom_id res chain seq x y z
N MET A 1 -13.35 -7.42 -6.85
CA MET A 1 -11.94 -7.44 -6.43
C MET A 1 -11.25 -6.21 -7.01
N GLY A 2 -10.23 -5.68 -6.32
CA GLY A 2 -9.54 -4.44 -6.74
C GLY A 2 -10.28 -3.13 -6.39
N ILE A 3 -11.13 -3.14 -5.37
CA ILE A 3 -11.93 -1.94 -5.01
C ILE A 3 -11.02 -0.81 -4.53
N SER A 4 -10.14 -1.06 -3.55
CA SER A 4 -9.16 -0.08 -3.08
C SER A 4 -8.26 0.41 -4.22
N THR A 5 -7.81 -0.51 -5.07
CA THR A 5 -7.03 -0.20 -6.28
C THR A 5 -7.76 0.77 -7.23
N ILE A 6 -9.07 0.59 -7.47
CA ILE A 6 -9.86 1.49 -8.32
C ILE A 6 -9.97 2.88 -7.70
N TYR A 7 -10.23 2.98 -6.39
CA TYR A 7 -10.31 4.28 -5.71
C TYR A 7 -8.96 5.01 -5.75
N LEU A 8 -7.86 4.31 -5.48
CA LEU A 8 -6.52 4.89 -5.57
C LEU A 8 -6.17 5.32 -7.00
N ALA A 9 -6.46 4.50 -8.00
CA ALA A 9 -6.19 4.85 -9.40
C ALA A 9 -7.04 6.03 -9.90
N THR A 10 -8.30 6.11 -9.46
CA THR A 10 -9.17 7.28 -9.73
C THR A 10 -8.57 8.54 -9.12
N ALA A 11 -8.21 8.49 -7.83
CA ALA A 11 -7.59 9.63 -7.16
C ALA A 11 -6.27 10.04 -7.83
N LEU A 12 -5.46 9.07 -8.26
CA LEU A 12 -4.20 9.33 -8.97
C LEU A 12 -4.46 10.07 -10.29
N ARG A 13 -5.46 9.64 -11.07
CA ARG A 13 -5.87 10.33 -12.29
C ARG A 13 -6.30 11.77 -12.02
N ASP A 14 -7.15 11.97 -11.02
CA ASP A 14 -7.67 13.29 -10.66
C ASP A 14 -6.57 14.25 -10.16
N ASN A 15 -5.48 13.71 -9.61
CA ASN A 15 -4.31 14.47 -9.14
C ASN A 15 -3.24 14.69 -10.22
N GLY A 16 -3.54 14.45 -11.50
CA GLY A 16 -2.63 14.72 -12.62
C GLY A 16 -1.81 13.53 -13.10
N GLY A 17 -2.12 12.32 -12.61
CA GLY A 17 -1.51 11.07 -13.04
C GLY A 17 -0.42 10.56 -12.10
N GLY A 18 0.28 9.51 -12.55
CA GLY A 18 1.28 8.77 -11.78
C GLY A 18 1.18 7.28 -12.08
N GLN A 19 1.73 6.45 -11.19
CA GLN A 19 1.64 5.00 -11.29
C GLN A 19 1.22 4.37 -9.96
N LEU A 20 0.32 3.39 -10.04
CA LEU A 20 -0.04 2.53 -8.92
C LEU A 20 0.50 1.12 -9.20
N ILE A 21 1.37 0.61 -8.33
CA ILE A 21 1.88 -0.76 -8.40
C ILE A 21 1.24 -1.56 -7.26
N GLY A 22 0.62 -2.69 -7.60
CA GLY A 22 0.01 -3.61 -6.63
C GLY A 22 0.55 -5.03 -6.76
N SER A 23 0.55 -5.78 -5.67
CA SER A 23 0.85 -7.22 -5.67
C SER A 23 -0.35 -8.01 -5.18
N GLU A 24 -0.65 -9.13 -5.84
CA GLU A 24 -1.67 -10.08 -5.40
C GLU A 24 -1.25 -11.50 -5.74
N MET A 25 -1.31 -12.40 -4.76
CA MET A 25 -0.89 -13.80 -4.89
C MET A 25 -1.94 -14.63 -5.63
N GLU A 26 -3.22 -14.36 -5.36
CA GLU A 26 -4.33 -15.16 -5.88
C GLU A 26 -4.64 -14.79 -7.34
N ARG A 27 -4.21 -15.64 -8.27
CA ARG A 27 -4.41 -15.46 -9.72
C ARG A 27 -5.84 -15.08 -10.11
N THR A 28 -6.84 -15.68 -9.47
CA THR A 28 -8.26 -15.38 -9.75
C THR A 28 -8.63 -13.95 -9.37
N LYS A 29 -8.08 -13.43 -8.27
CA LYS A 29 -8.25 -12.03 -7.86
C LYS A 29 -7.50 -11.09 -8.80
N VAL A 30 -6.29 -11.44 -9.23
CA VAL A 30 -5.54 -10.67 -10.23
C VAL A 30 -6.35 -10.49 -11.51
N ALA A 31 -6.85 -11.60 -12.07
CA ALA A 31 -7.65 -11.57 -13.29
C ALA A 31 -8.89 -10.69 -13.14
N GLN A 32 -9.61 -10.82 -12.02
CA GLN A 32 -10.80 -10.01 -11.76
C GLN A 32 -10.48 -8.53 -11.53
N ALA A 33 -9.37 -8.23 -10.83
CA ALA A 33 -8.96 -6.85 -10.58
C ALA A 33 -8.55 -6.14 -11.88
N ARG A 34 -7.79 -6.81 -12.76
CA ARG A 34 -7.45 -6.29 -14.09
C ARG A 34 -8.71 -6.04 -14.94
N ALA A 35 -9.63 -7.00 -15.02
CA ALA A 35 -10.88 -6.83 -15.75
C ALA A 35 -11.73 -5.66 -15.21
N ASN A 36 -11.75 -5.45 -13.90
CA ASN A 36 -12.48 -4.33 -13.29
C ASN A 36 -11.79 -2.98 -13.58
N LEU A 37 -10.46 -2.93 -13.60
CA LEU A 37 -9.69 -1.74 -13.97
C LEU A 37 -9.87 -1.38 -15.45
N ASP A 38 -9.90 -2.38 -16.33
CA ASP A 38 -10.21 -2.20 -17.76
C ASP A 38 -11.61 -1.62 -17.93
N ALA A 39 -12.61 -2.19 -17.26
CA ALA A 39 -13.99 -1.70 -17.30
C ALA A 39 -14.14 -0.28 -16.73
N ALA A 40 -13.31 0.09 -15.75
CA ALA A 40 -13.25 1.45 -15.20
C ALA A 40 -12.40 2.42 -16.04
N GLY A 41 -11.70 1.92 -17.07
CA GLY A 41 -10.80 2.72 -17.92
C GLY A 41 -9.57 3.24 -17.16
N LEU A 42 -9.07 2.52 -16.16
CA LEU A 42 -7.96 2.91 -15.28
C LEU A 42 -6.69 2.05 -15.47
N ALA A 43 -6.73 1.06 -16.36
CA ALA A 43 -5.66 0.09 -16.53
C ALA A 43 -4.32 0.71 -16.97
N ASP A 44 -4.34 1.87 -17.61
CA ASP A 44 -3.17 2.66 -17.99
C ASP A 44 -2.37 3.19 -16.79
N LEU A 45 -2.98 3.28 -15.61
CA LEU A 45 -2.34 3.81 -14.40
C LEU A 45 -1.84 2.71 -13.44
N VAL A 46 -2.23 1.45 -13.66
CA VAL A 46 -2.06 0.39 -12.66
C VAL A 46 -1.28 -0.79 -13.21
N ASP A 47 -0.19 -1.14 -12.52
CA ASP A 47 0.55 -2.38 -12.70
C ASP A 47 0.21 -3.36 -11.56
N ILE A 48 -0.66 -4.34 -11.83
CA ILE A 48 -0.93 -5.45 -10.90
C ILE A 48 0.05 -6.58 -11.20
N ARG A 49 0.93 -6.88 -10.26
CA ARG A 49 1.91 -7.97 -10.32
C ARG A 49 1.33 -9.21 -9.61
N GLU A 50 1.25 -10.32 -10.33
CA GLU A 50 0.81 -11.61 -9.78
C GLU A 50 1.96 -12.28 -9.03
N GLY A 51 1.80 -12.54 -7.74
CA GLY A 51 2.79 -13.26 -6.92
C GLY A 51 2.95 -12.72 -5.49
N ASP A 52 4.02 -13.18 -4.84
CA ASP A 52 4.40 -12.75 -3.49
C ASP A 52 4.82 -11.28 -3.48
N ALA A 53 4.23 -10.49 -2.57
CA ALA A 53 4.57 -9.07 -2.41
C ALA A 53 6.06 -8.84 -2.12
N LEU A 54 6.71 -9.75 -1.38
CA LEU A 54 8.14 -9.65 -1.08
C LEU A 54 9.04 -9.98 -2.27
N GLU A 55 8.48 -10.51 -3.36
CA GLU A 55 9.19 -10.75 -4.62
C GLU A 55 8.82 -9.71 -5.68
N THR A 56 7.53 -9.52 -5.91
CA THR A 56 7.00 -8.63 -6.96
C THR A 56 7.31 -7.16 -6.71
N LEU A 57 7.46 -6.74 -5.45
CA LEU A 57 7.72 -5.36 -5.07
C LEU A 57 9.21 -5.04 -4.84
N ARG A 58 10.14 -5.97 -5.12
CA ARG A 58 11.58 -5.72 -4.99
C ARG A 58 12.07 -4.64 -5.94
N ASP A 59 11.53 -4.67 -7.15
CA ASP A 59 11.92 -3.82 -8.26
C ASP A 59 10.82 -2.78 -8.52
N ILE A 60 10.68 -1.85 -7.59
CA ILE A 60 9.93 -0.61 -7.83
C ILE A 60 10.88 0.39 -8.48
N ASP A 61 10.39 1.26 -9.36
CA ASP A 61 11.18 2.35 -9.93
C ASP A 61 10.77 3.68 -9.28
N GLY A 62 11.76 4.50 -8.93
CA GLY A 62 11.52 5.83 -8.37
C GLY A 62 11.10 5.85 -6.89
N PRO A 63 10.73 7.06 -6.40
CA PRO A 63 10.23 7.25 -5.04
C PRO A 63 8.77 6.78 -4.90
N VAL A 64 8.39 6.38 -3.69
CA VAL A 64 7.04 5.97 -3.31
C VAL A 64 6.46 7.02 -2.39
N ASP A 65 5.40 7.70 -2.84
CA ASP A 65 4.70 8.75 -2.09
C ASP A 65 3.60 8.20 -1.17
N LEU A 66 3.10 7.00 -1.46
CA LEU A 66 2.06 6.34 -0.68
C LEU A 66 2.25 4.82 -0.69
N LEU A 67 2.15 4.20 0.48
CA LEU A 67 2.09 2.76 0.66
C LEU A 67 0.78 2.37 1.35
N LEU A 68 -0.01 1.50 0.72
CA LEU A 68 -1.17 0.86 1.32
C LEU A 68 -0.84 -0.61 1.61
N LEU A 69 -0.98 -1.01 2.88
CA LEU A 69 -0.88 -2.39 3.35
C LEU A 69 -2.30 -2.89 3.67
N ASP A 70 -2.80 -3.77 2.81
CA ASP A 70 -4.17 -4.33 2.84
C ASP A 70 -4.11 -5.81 2.39
N GLY A 71 -3.27 -6.58 3.09
CA GLY A 71 -2.91 -7.95 2.73
C GLY A 71 -2.83 -8.86 3.95
N ALA A 72 -1.94 -9.85 3.92
CA ALA A 72 -1.69 -10.65 5.12
C ALA A 72 -0.98 -9.79 6.19
N PHE A 73 -1.60 -9.61 7.36
CA PHE A 73 -1.09 -8.74 8.42
C PHE A 73 0.35 -9.06 8.85
N SER A 74 0.75 -10.34 8.83
CA SER A 74 2.11 -10.79 9.14
C SER A 74 3.18 -10.28 8.17
N LEU A 75 2.78 -9.80 6.99
CA LEU A 75 3.69 -9.25 5.98
C LEU A 75 3.82 -7.73 6.05
N TYR A 76 3.10 -7.03 6.95
CA TYR A 76 3.08 -5.57 6.95
C TYR A 76 4.46 -4.97 7.23
N LEU A 77 5.13 -5.42 8.28
CA LEU A 77 6.49 -4.95 8.59
C LEU A 77 7.52 -5.41 7.53
N PRO A 78 7.54 -6.68 7.07
CA PRO A 78 8.40 -7.10 5.96
C PRO A 78 8.24 -6.27 4.68
N VAL A 79 7.00 -6.00 4.25
CA VAL A 79 6.72 -5.20 3.05
C VAL A 79 7.10 -3.74 3.29
N LEU A 80 6.75 -3.16 4.44
CA LEU A 80 7.19 -1.81 4.80
C LEU A 80 8.71 -1.71 4.69
N LYS A 81 9.46 -2.65 5.28
CA LYS A 81 10.93 -2.68 5.23
C LYS A 81 11.50 -2.83 3.82
N LEU A 82 10.83 -3.58 2.95
CA LEU A 82 11.20 -3.71 1.56
C LEU A 82 11.07 -2.37 0.80
N ILE A 83 9.96 -1.65 1.04
CA ILE A 83 9.64 -0.38 0.37
C ILE A 83 10.34 0.82 1.01
N GLU A 84 10.69 0.73 2.30
CA GLU A 84 11.25 1.80 3.14
C GLU A 84 12.39 2.60 2.48
N PRO A 85 13.35 1.99 1.76
CA PRO A 85 14.42 2.73 1.09
C PRO A 85 13.95 3.59 -0.10
N ARG A 86 12.73 3.37 -0.60
CA ARG A 86 12.13 4.11 -1.71
C ARG A 86 11.10 5.14 -1.26
N LEU A 87 10.71 5.15 0.01
CA LEU A 87 9.73 6.12 0.50
C LEU A 87 10.26 7.54 0.36
N ALA A 88 9.47 8.41 -0.26
CA ALA A 88 9.75 9.84 -0.30
C ALA A 88 9.65 10.45 1.12
N PRO A 89 10.37 11.54 1.41
CA PRO A 89 10.05 12.37 2.57
C PRO A 89 8.58 12.83 2.51
N GLY A 90 7.83 12.63 3.58
CA GLY A 90 6.40 12.91 3.64
C GLY A 90 5.50 11.80 3.09
N ALA A 91 6.06 10.66 2.64
CA ALA A 91 5.26 9.55 2.14
C ALA A 91 4.27 9.05 3.18
N ALA A 92 3.04 8.77 2.74
CA ALA A 92 1.96 8.28 3.59
C ALA A 92 1.93 6.74 3.61
N ILE A 93 1.75 6.17 4.80
CA ILE A 93 1.60 4.74 5.01
C ILE A 93 0.24 4.49 5.63
N PHE A 94 -0.57 3.68 4.97
CA PHE A 94 -1.87 3.23 5.46
C PHE A 94 -1.82 1.73 5.70
N GLY A 95 -2.21 1.30 6.91
CA GLY A 95 -2.42 -0.11 7.22
C GLY A 95 -3.88 -0.37 7.52
N GLU A 96 -4.54 -1.21 6.71
CA GLU A 96 -5.89 -1.72 6.99
C GLU A 96 -5.78 -2.93 7.91
N ASN A 97 -6.59 -3.05 8.97
CA ASN A 97 -6.46 -4.18 9.91
C ASN A 97 -5.04 -4.36 10.47
N ALA A 98 -4.37 -3.25 10.80
CA ALA A 98 -2.99 -3.22 11.24
C ALA A 98 -2.84 -3.63 12.71
N PHE A 99 -2.98 -4.93 12.98
CA PHE A 99 -2.92 -5.50 14.34
C PHE A 99 -1.57 -6.06 14.74
N ASP A 100 -0.64 -6.19 13.78
CA ASP A 100 0.66 -6.80 14.04
C ASP A 100 1.49 -5.95 15.04
N PRO A 101 1.83 -6.49 16.24
CA PRO A 101 2.48 -5.70 17.27
C PRO A 101 3.86 -5.18 16.87
N ASP A 102 4.62 -5.93 16.08
CA ASP A 102 5.96 -5.55 15.65
C ASP A 102 5.89 -4.41 14.62
N TYR A 103 4.95 -4.47 13.69
CA TYR A 103 4.64 -3.36 12.77
C TYR A 103 4.24 -2.09 13.52
N ILE A 104 3.32 -2.20 14.49
CA ILE A 104 2.86 -1.06 15.29
C ILE A 104 4.02 -0.47 16.12
N ALA A 105 4.78 -1.32 16.80
CA ALA A 105 5.92 -0.89 17.61
C ALA A 105 7.00 -0.22 16.75
N TYR A 106 7.23 -0.73 15.53
CA TYR A 106 8.16 -0.15 14.59
C TYR A 106 7.75 1.27 14.17
N LEU A 107 6.48 1.48 13.78
CA LEU A 107 5.97 2.81 13.40
C LEU A 107 5.90 3.79 14.58
N ASN A 108 5.59 3.31 15.78
CA ASN A 108 5.48 4.15 16.98
C ASN A 108 6.83 4.54 17.60
N ASN A 109 7.94 4.00 17.10
CA ASN A 109 9.27 4.39 17.54
C ASN A 109 9.79 5.54 16.65
N PRO A 110 9.90 6.78 17.18
CA PRO A 110 10.33 7.93 16.38
C PRO A 110 11.74 7.80 15.81
N ALA A 111 12.59 6.95 16.40
CA ALA A 111 13.94 6.66 15.88
C ALA A 111 13.91 6.00 14.49
N ASN A 112 12.78 5.40 14.10
CA ASN A 112 12.59 4.80 12.79
C ASN A 112 12.12 5.80 11.72
N GLY A 113 11.93 7.09 12.08
CA GLY A 113 11.62 8.15 11.12
C GLY A 113 10.15 8.22 10.70
N TYR A 114 9.23 7.81 11.58
CA TYR A 114 7.78 7.91 11.34
C TYR A 114 7.08 8.76 12.40
N LEU A 115 6.02 9.44 11.97
CA LEU A 115 4.95 9.92 12.84
C LEU A 115 3.70 9.09 12.54
N SER A 116 3.15 8.41 13.55
CA SER A 116 2.03 7.48 13.40
C SER A 116 0.85 7.83 14.29
N GLN A 117 -0.35 7.45 13.84
CA GLN A 117 -1.59 7.49 14.62
C GLN A 117 -2.54 6.37 14.18
N THR A 118 -3.35 5.87 15.11
CA THR A 118 -4.51 5.04 14.76
C THR A 118 -5.63 5.93 14.23
N LEU A 119 -6.31 5.49 13.17
CA LEU A 119 -7.45 6.17 12.59
C LEU A 119 -8.76 5.67 13.22
N PRO A 120 -9.61 6.55 13.78
CA PRO A 120 -10.89 6.18 14.38
C PRO A 120 -11.98 6.03 13.29
N LEU A 121 -11.73 5.18 12.29
CA LEU A 121 -12.66 4.95 11.18
C LEU A 121 -13.62 3.78 11.45
N ASP A 122 -13.12 2.71 12.05
CA ASP A 122 -13.88 1.53 12.46
C ASP A 122 -13.15 0.93 13.68
N GLU A 123 -13.79 1.03 14.86
CA GLU A 123 -13.19 0.64 16.14
C GLU A 123 -12.70 -0.82 16.17
N GLY A 124 -13.29 -1.69 15.33
CA GLY A 124 -12.94 -3.10 15.25
C GLY A 124 -11.78 -3.41 14.32
N ARG A 125 -11.30 -2.45 13.53
CA ARG A 125 -10.35 -2.68 12.42
C ARG A 125 -8.94 -2.14 12.63
N GLY A 126 -8.66 -1.39 13.70
CA GLY A 126 -7.28 -0.99 14.02
C GLY A 126 -6.51 -0.32 12.85
N ASN A 127 -7.19 0.51 12.05
CA ASN A 127 -6.58 1.15 10.89
C ASN A 127 -5.47 2.12 11.33
N GLY A 128 -4.29 2.00 10.72
CA GLY A 128 -3.12 2.83 11.01
C GLY A 128 -2.82 3.83 9.90
N PHE A 129 -2.40 5.03 10.30
CA PHE A 129 -1.80 6.02 9.42
C PHE A 129 -0.44 6.41 9.96
N ALA A 130 0.56 6.48 9.08
CA ALA A 130 1.85 7.05 9.39
C ALA A 130 2.38 7.91 8.25
N VAL A 131 3.27 8.83 8.58
CA VAL A 131 3.99 9.67 7.63
C VAL A 131 5.49 9.47 7.84
N ARG A 132 6.23 9.28 6.75
CA ARG A 132 7.68 9.26 6.76
C ARG A 132 8.21 10.68 6.99
N VAL A 133 8.94 10.90 8.09
CA VAL A 133 9.46 12.22 8.48
C VAL A 133 10.98 12.36 8.31
N GLY A 134 11.70 11.27 8.05
CA GLY A 134 13.17 11.22 7.95
C GLY A 134 13.70 10.66 6.63
#